data_AF-A0AAX3RSU3-F1
#
_entry.id   AF-A0AAX3RSU3-F1
#
_cell.length_a   1.000
_cell.length_b   1.000
_cell.length_c   1.000
_cell.angle_alpha   90.00
_cell.angle_beta   90.00
_cell.angle_gamma   90.00
#
_symmetry.space_group_name_H-M   'P 1'
#
loop_
_entity.id
_entity.type
_entity.pdbx_description
1 polymer ?
#
loop_
_entity_poly.entity_id
_entity_poly.type
_entity_poly.pdbx_seq_one_letter_code
_entity_poly.pdbx_strand_id
1 'polypeptide(L)'
;MHRFEPETRIDFIKDMNARGLFSSISVGVKAEEYEFVRQLAKENLTPEYVTIDIAHGHSNAVIEMIQHLKKHLPDSFVIAGNVGTPEAVRELENAGADATKVGIGPGKVCITKIKTGFGTGGWQLAALRWCAKAASKPIIADGGIRTHGDIAKSIRFGATMVMIGSLFTGHEESPGQTIEKDGKLYKEQTSAQPLNSKKAKRKMSKAKKCMWRIKAQSRIH
;
A
#
# COMPACT_ATOMS: atom_id res chain seq x y z
N MET A 1 5.95 7.27 3.28
CA MET A 1 4.90 7.99 4.03
C MET A 1 3.51 7.68 3.49
N HIS A 2 2.57 7.32 4.37
CA HIS A 2 1.18 7.03 3.99
C HIS A 2 0.36 8.33 3.88
N ARG A 3 -0.71 8.32 3.07
CA ARG A 3 -1.64 9.44 2.84
C ARG A 3 -2.66 9.75 3.97
N PHE A 4 -2.42 9.31 5.21
CA PHE A 4 -3.40 9.51 6.29
C PHE A 4 -3.26 10.86 7.00
N GLU A 5 -2.07 11.44 6.99
CA GLU A 5 -1.76 12.80 7.43
C GLU A 5 -1.22 13.54 6.22
N PRO A 6 -2.09 13.92 5.26
CA PRO A 6 -1.66 14.44 3.97
C PRO A 6 -0.78 15.69 4.07
N GLU A 7 -0.96 16.48 5.13
CA GLU A 7 -0.23 17.71 5.43
C GLU A 7 1.25 17.49 5.76
N THR A 8 1.63 16.33 6.31
CA THR A 8 3.02 16.08 6.74
C THR A 8 3.92 15.55 5.61
N ARG A 9 3.35 15.30 4.42
CA ARG A 9 4.08 14.67 3.30
C ARG A 9 5.16 15.56 2.71
N ILE A 10 4.95 16.88 2.64
CA ILE A 10 5.96 17.81 2.10
C ILE A 10 7.19 17.84 3.01
N ASP A 11 6.97 17.98 4.31
CA ASP A 11 8.05 17.98 5.30
C ASP A 11 8.79 16.64 5.31
N PHE A 12 8.07 15.52 5.16
CA PHE A 12 8.69 14.21 5.00
C PHE A 12 9.61 14.14 3.77
N ILE A 13 9.18 14.65 2.62
CA ILE A 13 10.02 14.65 1.40
C ILE A 13 11.27 15.51 1.62
N LYS A 14 11.11 16.71 2.20
CA LYS A 14 12.23 17.60 2.50
C LYS A 14 13.23 16.95 3.48
N ASP A 15 12.76 16.29 4.54
CA ASP A 15 13.61 15.58 5.50
C ASP A 15 14.39 14.43 4.84
N MET A 16 13.71 13.58 4.08
CA MET A 16 14.36 12.45 3.39
C MET A 16 15.44 12.94 2.42
N ASN A 17 15.13 13.97 1.63
CA ASN A 17 16.08 14.55 0.67
C ASN A 17 17.27 15.20 1.37
N ALA A 18 17.05 15.95 2.45
CA ALA A 18 18.12 16.56 3.24
C ALA A 18 19.07 15.51 3.86
N ARG A 19 18.56 14.30 4.11
CA ARG A 19 19.32 13.17 4.62
C ARG A 19 19.95 12.29 3.53
N GLY A 20 19.73 12.60 2.25
CA GLY A 20 20.19 11.78 1.13
C GLY A 20 19.50 10.42 1.04
N LEU A 21 18.27 10.30 1.54
CA LEU A 21 17.46 9.08 1.54
C LEU A 21 16.33 9.18 0.53
N PHE A 22 15.86 8.03 0.04
CA PHE A 22 14.69 8.00 -0.84
C PHE A 22 13.41 8.41 -0.11
N SER A 23 12.68 9.32 -0.73
CA SER A 23 11.33 9.69 -0.36
C SER A 23 10.31 8.86 -1.16
N SER A 24 9.55 8.03 -0.44
CA SER A 24 8.46 7.23 -1.01
C SER A 24 7.14 7.63 -0.36
N ILE A 25 6.17 8.12 -1.13
CA ILE A 25 4.89 8.63 -0.63
C ILE A 25 3.70 7.91 -1.26
N SER A 26 2.52 8.02 -0.65
CA SER A 26 1.27 7.56 -1.26
C SER A 26 0.31 8.73 -1.54
N VAL A 27 -0.48 8.59 -2.60
CA VAL A 27 -1.52 9.53 -3.01
C VAL A 27 -2.83 8.81 -3.33
N GLY A 28 -3.94 9.53 -3.23
CA GLY A 28 -5.25 9.09 -3.73
C GLY A 28 -5.54 9.63 -5.14
N VAL A 29 -6.84 9.74 -5.47
CA VAL A 29 -7.33 10.23 -6.78
C VAL A 29 -8.36 11.35 -6.63
N LYS A 30 -8.44 11.97 -5.45
CA LYS A 30 -9.37 13.09 -5.21
C LYS A 30 -8.74 14.41 -5.66
N ALA A 31 -9.58 15.42 -5.87
CA ALA A 31 -9.15 16.75 -6.32
C ALA A 31 -8.00 17.34 -5.48
N GLU A 32 -8.03 17.14 -4.16
CA GLU A 32 -6.98 17.61 -3.25
C GLU A 32 -5.60 17.00 -3.56
N GLU A 33 -5.57 15.75 -4.04
CA GLU A 33 -4.32 15.05 -4.39
C GLU A 33 -3.76 15.55 -5.73
N TYR A 34 -4.62 15.98 -6.66
CA TYR A 34 -4.17 16.61 -7.90
C TYR A 34 -3.50 17.96 -7.63
N GLU A 35 -4.05 18.74 -6.71
CA GLU A 35 -3.44 20.01 -6.28
C GLU A 35 -2.12 19.76 -5.54
N PHE A 36 -2.08 18.77 -4.65
CA PHE A 36 -0.85 18.36 -3.98
C PHE A 36 0.27 18.01 -4.96
N VAL A 37 -0.01 17.24 -6.02
CA VAL A 37 0.98 16.93 -7.07
C VAL A 37 1.46 18.19 -7.81
N ARG A 38 0.56 19.13 -8.11
CA ARG A 38 0.93 20.42 -8.72
C ARG A 38 1.80 21.26 -7.78
N GLN A 39 1.49 21.24 -6.49
CA GLN A 39 2.27 21.94 -5.48
C GLN A 39 3.70 21.37 -5.40
N LEU A 40 3.85 20.04 -5.36
CA LEU A 40 5.16 19.39 -5.38
C LEU A 40 5.99 19.83 -6.59
N ALA A 41 5.39 19.83 -7.78
CA ALA A 41 6.05 20.28 -8.99
C ALA A 41 6.46 21.77 -8.92
N LYS A 42 5.58 22.64 -8.42
CA LYS A 42 5.86 24.07 -8.24
C LYS A 42 6.99 24.33 -7.24
N GLU A 43 7.09 23.51 -6.20
CA GLU A 43 8.15 23.58 -5.19
C GLU A 43 9.44 22.85 -5.62
N ASN A 44 9.49 22.27 -6.84
CA ASN A 44 10.59 21.42 -7.31
C ASN A 44 10.92 20.27 -6.34
N LEU A 45 9.89 19.67 -5.75
CA LEU A 45 10.00 18.52 -4.86
C LEU A 45 9.58 17.26 -5.62
N THR A 46 10.57 16.48 -6.05
CA THR A 46 10.34 15.24 -6.78
C THR A 46 10.61 14.05 -5.87
N PRO A 47 9.58 13.38 -5.34
CA PRO A 47 9.80 12.14 -4.60
C PRO A 47 10.24 11.02 -5.54
N GLU A 48 11.17 10.17 -5.10
CA GLU A 48 11.66 9.07 -5.95
C GLU A 48 10.56 8.05 -6.25
N TYR A 49 9.62 7.84 -5.31
CA TYR A 49 8.52 6.92 -5.50
C TYR A 49 7.17 7.53 -5.09
N VAL A 50 6.18 7.41 -5.96
CA VAL A 50 4.79 7.79 -5.67
C VAL A 50 3.88 6.60 -5.90
N THR A 51 3.16 6.18 -4.85
CA THR A 51 2.18 5.08 -4.93
C THR A 51 0.75 5.61 -4.96
N ILE A 52 0.02 5.38 -6.04
CA ILE A 52 -1.43 5.56 -6.09
C ILE A 52 -2.07 4.34 -5.42
N ASP A 53 -2.60 4.53 -4.21
CA ASP A 53 -3.10 3.43 -3.36
C ASP A 53 -4.62 3.52 -3.15
N ILE A 54 -5.36 2.85 -4.03
CA ILE A 54 -6.82 2.79 -4.06
C ILE A 54 -7.30 1.34 -3.96
N ALA A 55 -8.43 1.12 -3.28
CA ALA A 55 -8.95 -0.24 -3.05
C ALA A 55 -9.29 -1.00 -4.36
N HIS A 56 -9.75 -0.28 -5.39
CA HIS A 56 -9.99 -0.81 -6.73
C HIS A 56 -9.33 0.14 -7.75
N GLY A 57 -8.14 -0.24 -8.21
CA GLY A 57 -7.28 0.60 -9.03
C GLY A 57 -7.59 0.56 -10.53
N HIS A 58 -8.36 -0.42 -11.00
CA HIS A 58 -8.77 -0.52 -12.40
C HIS A 58 -9.90 0.47 -12.68
N SER A 59 -9.55 1.75 -12.85
CA SER A 59 -10.52 2.83 -13.04
C SER A 59 -9.89 4.02 -13.76
N ASN A 60 -10.71 4.79 -14.47
CA ASN A 60 -10.29 6.03 -15.14
C ASN A 60 -9.63 7.01 -14.16
N ALA A 61 -10.15 7.13 -12.94
CA ALA A 61 -9.58 8.04 -11.93
C ALA A 61 -8.12 7.71 -11.57
N VAL A 62 -7.73 6.43 -11.60
CA VAL A 62 -6.33 6.03 -11.37
C VAL A 62 -5.50 6.27 -12.64
N ILE A 63 -6.03 5.96 -13.81
CA ILE A 63 -5.37 6.23 -15.11
C ILE A 63 -5.05 7.72 -15.25
N GLU A 64 -6.01 8.59 -14.98
CA GLU A 64 -5.87 10.04 -15.00
C GLU A 64 -4.82 10.53 -13.99
N MET A 65 -4.78 9.94 -12.78
CA MET A 65 -3.78 10.30 -11.77
C MET A 65 -2.36 9.83 -12.17
N ILE A 66 -2.22 8.66 -12.80
CA ILE A 66 -0.93 8.21 -13.36
C ILE A 66 -0.44 9.25 -14.37
N GLN A 67 -1.29 9.63 -15.33
CA GLN A 67 -0.96 10.61 -16.36
C GLN A 67 -0.63 11.98 -15.75
N HIS A 68 -1.38 12.40 -14.72
CA HIS A 68 -1.12 13.65 -14.01
C HIS A 68 0.22 13.65 -13.29
N LEU A 69 0.59 12.56 -12.63
CA LEU A 69 1.90 12.38 -12.02
C LEU A 69 3.01 12.39 -13.08
N LYS A 70 2.86 11.61 -14.17
CA LYS A 70 3.84 11.59 -15.26
C LYS A 70 4.02 12.95 -15.95
N LYS A 71 2.99 13.79 -15.96
CA LYS A 71 3.07 15.16 -16.49
C LYS A 71 3.81 16.12 -15.56
N HIS A 72 3.55 16.08 -14.26
CA HIS A 72 4.04 17.09 -13.31
C HIS A 72 5.30 16.67 -12.54
N LEU A 73 5.49 15.36 -12.36
CA LEU A 73 6.61 14.74 -11.66
C LEU A 73 7.17 13.59 -12.54
N PRO A 74 7.70 13.89 -13.75
CA PRO A 74 8.08 12.86 -14.72
C PRO A 74 9.18 11.91 -14.21
N ASP A 75 10.05 12.39 -13.33
CA ASP A 75 11.17 11.61 -12.78
C ASP A 75 10.77 10.74 -11.58
N SER A 76 9.54 10.90 -11.05
CA SER A 76 9.03 10.03 -10.00
C SER A 76 8.68 8.65 -10.56
N PHE A 77 9.10 7.59 -9.85
CA PHE A 77 8.67 6.22 -10.12
C PHE A 77 7.23 6.01 -9.60
N VAL A 78 6.28 5.83 -10.51
CA VAL A 78 4.84 5.73 -10.23
C VAL A 78 4.42 4.27 -10.07
N ILE A 79 4.02 3.92 -8.85
CA ILE A 79 3.42 2.63 -8.52
C ILE A 79 1.90 2.80 -8.51
N ALA A 80 1.16 1.96 -9.25
CA ALA A 80 -0.30 2.05 -9.31
C ALA A 80 -0.99 0.77 -8.83
N GLY A 81 -2.03 0.93 -8.02
CA GLY A 81 -2.84 -0.21 -7.57
C GLY A 81 -4.06 0.18 -6.72
N ASN A 82 -4.79 -0.81 -6.19
CA ASN A 82 -4.56 -2.24 -6.35
C ASN A 82 -5.36 -2.84 -7.51
N VAL A 83 -4.81 -3.86 -8.15
CA VAL A 83 -5.46 -4.63 -9.22
C VAL A 83 -5.47 -6.13 -8.93
N GLY A 84 -6.28 -6.89 -9.66
CA GLY A 84 -6.43 -8.34 -9.48
C GLY A 84 -6.54 -9.13 -10.78
N THR A 85 -6.37 -8.49 -11.94
CA THR A 85 -6.50 -9.11 -13.26
C THR A 85 -5.38 -8.65 -14.21
N PRO A 86 -5.04 -9.46 -15.23
CA PRO A 86 -4.05 -9.09 -16.24
C PRO A 86 -4.44 -7.84 -17.05
N GLU A 87 -5.72 -7.65 -17.34
CA GLU A 87 -6.23 -6.53 -18.13
C GLU A 87 -5.99 -5.22 -17.40
N ALA A 88 -6.28 -5.20 -16.10
CA ALA A 88 -6.01 -4.05 -15.25
C ALA A 88 -4.51 -3.73 -15.19
N VAL A 89 -3.64 -4.75 -15.10
CA VAL A 89 -2.18 -4.54 -15.15
C VAL A 89 -1.78 -3.85 -16.45
N ARG A 90 -2.20 -4.39 -17.60
CA ARG A 90 -1.87 -3.81 -18.91
C ARG A 90 -2.36 -2.37 -19.03
N GLU A 91 -3.59 -2.09 -18.60
CA GLU A 91 -4.17 -0.76 -18.74
C GLU A 91 -3.46 0.28 -17.85
N LEU A 92 -3.09 -0.10 -16.63
CA LEU A 92 -2.32 0.77 -15.74
C LEU A 92 -0.89 0.99 -16.25
N GLU A 93 -0.23 -0.04 -16.78
CA GLU A 93 1.09 0.10 -17.40
C GLU A 93 1.04 0.98 -18.65
N ASN A 94 0.04 0.79 -19.52
CA ASN A 94 -0.18 1.62 -20.71
C ASN A 94 -0.48 3.08 -20.37
N ALA A 95 -1.12 3.33 -19.23
CA ALA A 95 -1.34 4.69 -18.72
C ALA A 95 -0.04 5.37 -18.24
N GLY A 96 1.03 4.60 -18.02
CA GLY A 96 2.34 5.09 -17.61
C GLY A 96 2.79 4.66 -16.22
N ALA A 97 2.16 3.67 -15.58
CA ALA A 97 2.67 3.13 -14.31
C ALA A 97 4.02 2.44 -14.53
N ASP A 98 4.98 2.68 -13.63
CA ASP A 98 6.28 2.01 -13.64
C ASP A 98 6.28 0.70 -12.85
N ALA A 99 5.27 0.48 -12.01
CA ALA A 99 4.97 -0.80 -11.38
C ALA A 99 3.49 -0.91 -11.04
N THR A 100 2.98 -2.14 -10.97
CA THR A 100 1.59 -2.41 -10.57
C THR A 100 1.51 -3.20 -9.26
N LYS A 101 0.57 -2.83 -8.39
CA LYS A 101 0.37 -3.49 -7.09
C LYS A 101 -0.83 -4.45 -7.15
N VAL A 102 -0.55 -5.74 -6.99
CA VAL A 102 -1.52 -6.84 -7.19
C VAL A 102 -2.02 -7.39 -5.86
N GLY A 103 -3.32 -7.29 -5.62
CA GLY A 103 -3.99 -7.89 -4.47
C GLY A 103 -5.27 -7.16 -4.10
N ILE A 104 -6.42 -7.84 -4.24
CA ILE A 104 -7.73 -7.31 -3.85
C ILE A 104 -8.29 -8.17 -2.72
N GLY A 105 -8.18 -7.66 -1.48
CA GLY A 105 -8.69 -8.36 -0.31
C GLY A 105 -7.92 -9.58 0.26
N PRO A 106 -6.63 -9.86 -0.07
CA PRO A 106 -5.91 -10.99 0.53
C PRO A 106 -5.35 -10.68 1.92
N GLY A 107 -5.29 -9.40 2.33
CA GLY A 107 -4.76 -8.97 3.62
C GLY A 107 -5.54 -9.53 4.83
N LYS A 108 -4.84 -9.83 5.93
CA LYS A 108 -5.43 -10.51 7.10
C LYS A 108 -6.56 -9.73 7.78
N VAL A 109 -6.41 -8.41 7.85
CA VAL A 109 -7.43 -7.48 8.38
C VAL A 109 -8.43 -7.05 7.31
N CYS A 110 -8.19 -7.36 6.03
CA CYS A 110 -9.09 -6.95 4.96
C CYS A 110 -10.39 -7.74 4.99
N ILE A 111 -11.51 -7.03 4.78
CA ILE A 111 -12.86 -7.60 4.80
C ILE A 111 -13.55 -7.54 3.42
N THR A 112 -12.87 -7.05 2.38
CA THR A 112 -13.44 -6.89 1.02
C THR A 112 -14.10 -8.17 0.54
N LYS A 113 -13.40 -9.32 0.60
CA LYS A 113 -13.96 -10.60 0.15
C LYS A 113 -15.23 -11.00 0.91
N ILE A 114 -15.29 -10.71 2.21
CA ILE A 114 -16.42 -11.10 3.08
C ILE A 114 -17.61 -10.18 2.83
N LYS A 115 -17.36 -8.89 2.60
CA LYS A 115 -18.42 -7.88 2.44
C LYS A 115 -18.94 -7.74 1.02
N THR A 116 -18.13 -8.09 0.02
CA THR A 116 -18.47 -7.86 -1.39
C THR A 116 -18.51 -9.13 -2.22
N GLY A 117 -17.87 -10.22 -1.77
CA GLY A 117 -17.67 -11.43 -2.58
C GLY A 117 -16.56 -11.30 -3.63
N PHE A 118 -15.97 -10.12 -3.84
CA PHE A 118 -14.93 -9.89 -4.86
C PHE A 118 -13.51 -10.00 -4.29
N GLY A 119 -12.58 -10.37 -5.19
CA GLY A 119 -11.15 -10.18 -4.99
C GLY A 119 -10.32 -11.46 -5.11
N THR A 120 -9.05 -11.33 -4.76
CA THR A 120 -8.01 -12.37 -4.84
C THR A 120 -7.84 -13.14 -3.52
N GLY A 121 -8.64 -12.80 -2.49
CA GLY A 121 -8.56 -13.38 -1.16
C GLY A 121 -8.92 -14.87 -1.14
N GLY A 122 -7.92 -15.74 -0.98
CA GLY A 122 -8.05 -17.20 -1.04
C GLY A 122 -7.23 -17.82 -2.16
N TRP A 123 -6.83 -17.02 -3.15
CA TRP A 123 -6.11 -17.47 -4.35
C TRP A 123 -5.06 -16.45 -4.83
N GLN A 124 -4.53 -15.61 -3.92
CA GLN A 124 -3.58 -14.53 -4.21
C GLN A 124 -2.37 -14.97 -5.04
N LEU A 125 -1.79 -16.14 -4.75
CA LEU A 125 -0.62 -16.62 -5.48
C LEU A 125 -0.93 -16.96 -6.95
N ALA A 126 -2.13 -17.48 -7.21
CA ALA A 126 -2.61 -17.75 -8.56
C ALA A 126 -2.94 -16.44 -9.30
N ALA A 127 -3.57 -15.47 -8.63
CA ALA A 127 -3.82 -14.14 -9.18
C ALA A 127 -2.50 -13.45 -9.56
N LEU A 128 -1.50 -13.49 -8.68
CA LEU A 128 -0.15 -12.96 -8.94
C LEU A 128 0.46 -13.61 -10.18
N ARG A 129 0.48 -14.95 -10.25
CA ARG A 129 0.99 -15.68 -11.43
C ARG A 129 0.33 -15.23 -12.73
N TRP A 130 -0.98 -15.02 -12.69
CA TRP A 130 -1.76 -14.67 -13.87
C TRP A 130 -1.49 -13.23 -14.31
N CYS A 131 -1.49 -12.28 -13.39
CA CYS A 131 -1.14 -10.89 -13.64
C CYS A 131 0.31 -10.75 -14.14
N ALA A 132 1.26 -11.46 -13.53
CA ALA A 132 2.68 -11.40 -13.89
C ALA A 132 2.97 -11.86 -15.32
N LYS A 133 2.14 -12.75 -15.88
CA LYS A 133 2.27 -13.16 -17.30
C LYS A 133 1.93 -12.05 -18.29
N ALA A 134 1.20 -11.02 -17.86
CA ALA A 134 0.79 -9.91 -18.70
C ALA A 134 1.57 -8.62 -18.44
N ALA A 135 2.35 -8.58 -17.36
CA ALA A 135 3.10 -7.40 -16.96
C ALA A 135 4.35 -7.23 -17.83
N SER A 136 4.57 -6.00 -18.26
CA SER A 136 5.83 -5.51 -18.82
C SER A 136 6.66 -4.75 -17.80
N LYS A 137 6.07 -4.39 -16.65
CA LYS A 137 6.68 -3.65 -15.56
C LYS A 137 6.75 -4.49 -14.27
N PRO A 138 7.59 -4.10 -13.29
CA PRO A 138 7.63 -4.74 -11.97
C PRO A 138 6.24 -4.89 -11.33
N ILE A 139 5.98 -6.05 -10.73
CA ILE A 139 4.79 -6.29 -9.91
C ILE A 139 5.16 -6.27 -8.42
N ILE A 140 4.30 -5.62 -7.63
CA ILE A 140 4.28 -5.71 -6.18
C ILE A 140 3.15 -6.65 -5.75
N ALA A 141 3.49 -7.80 -5.15
CA ALA A 141 2.49 -8.67 -4.54
C ALA A 141 2.05 -8.09 -3.19
N ASP A 142 0.78 -7.70 -3.06
CA ASP A 142 0.26 -7.01 -1.87
C ASP A 142 -0.73 -7.86 -1.07
N GLY A 143 -0.29 -8.28 0.11
CA GLY A 143 -1.09 -9.02 1.08
C GLY A 143 -1.14 -10.54 0.84
N GLY A 144 -1.74 -11.25 1.79
CA GLY A 144 -1.83 -12.72 1.78
C GLY A 144 -0.60 -13.46 2.32
N ILE A 145 0.51 -12.76 2.58
CA ILE A 145 1.76 -13.32 3.13
C ILE A 145 1.59 -13.72 4.60
N ARG A 146 1.86 -14.98 4.92
CA ARG A 146 1.75 -15.54 6.29
C ARG A 146 3.07 -16.05 6.84
N THR A 147 4.00 -16.43 5.97
CA THR A 147 5.31 -16.98 6.32
C THR A 147 6.39 -16.38 5.42
N HIS A 148 7.66 -16.48 5.83
CA HIS A 148 8.77 -16.05 4.98
C HIS A 148 8.84 -16.85 3.67
N GLY A 149 8.44 -18.13 3.69
CA GLY A 149 8.33 -18.94 2.48
C GLY A 149 7.32 -18.41 1.46
N ASP A 150 6.31 -17.65 1.88
CA ASP A 150 5.36 -17.03 0.95
C ASP A 150 5.97 -15.84 0.19
N ILE A 151 7.03 -15.22 0.73
CA ILE A 151 7.84 -14.22 0.01
C ILE A 151 8.55 -14.92 -1.16
N ALA A 152 9.27 -16.01 -0.88
CA ALA A 152 9.96 -16.79 -1.91
C ALA A 152 9.00 -17.31 -3.00
N LYS A 153 7.81 -17.79 -2.60
CA LYS A 153 6.75 -18.18 -3.56
C LYS A 153 6.31 -16.99 -4.41
N SER A 154 6.10 -15.81 -3.80
CA SER A 154 5.66 -14.62 -4.56
C SER A 154 6.70 -14.24 -5.62
N ILE A 155 8.00 -14.26 -5.28
CA ILE A 155 9.08 -14.06 -6.25
C ILE A 155 9.02 -15.11 -7.36
N ARG A 156 8.89 -16.39 -7.01
CA ARG A 156 8.78 -17.50 -7.98
C ARG A 156 7.62 -17.30 -8.97
N PHE A 157 6.51 -16.69 -8.54
CA PHE A 157 5.33 -16.46 -9.35
C PHE A 157 5.29 -15.08 -10.02
N GLY A 158 6.40 -14.33 -10.00
CA GLY A 158 6.62 -13.16 -10.86
C GLY A 158 6.52 -11.80 -10.15
N ALA A 159 6.48 -11.76 -8.83
CA ALA A 159 6.63 -10.50 -8.11
C ALA A 159 8.10 -10.04 -8.12
N THR A 160 8.31 -8.73 -8.30
CA THR A 160 9.60 -8.08 -8.06
C THR A 160 9.71 -7.64 -6.60
N MET A 161 8.60 -7.17 -6.02
CA MET A 161 8.52 -6.76 -4.61
C MET A 161 7.31 -7.41 -3.92
N VAL A 162 7.38 -7.55 -2.60
CA VAL A 162 6.30 -8.12 -1.78
C VAL A 162 5.93 -7.16 -0.66
N MET A 163 4.73 -6.62 -0.71
CA MET A 163 4.18 -5.73 0.33
C MET A 163 3.52 -6.57 1.42
N ILE A 164 3.96 -6.37 2.67
CA ILE A 164 3.56 -7.16 3.82
C ILE A 164 3.05 -6.23 4.91
N GLY A 165 1.85 -6.44 5.41
CA GLY A 165 1.34 -5.74 6.59
C GLY A 165 1.44 -6.60 7.86
N SER A 166 0.85 -7.80 7.80
CA SER A 166 0.68 -8.69 8.95
C SER A 166 1.98 -9.11 9.62
N LEU A 167 3.04 -9.39 8.85
CA LEU A 167 4.32 -9.79 9.44
C LEU A 167 5.09 -8.62 10.04
N PHE A 168 4.86 -7.38 9.63
CA PHE A 168 5.50 -6.21 10.26
C PHE A 168 4.70 -5.65 11.43
N THR A 169 3.59 -6.29 11.80
CA THR A 169 2.78 -5.91 12.95
C THR A 169 3.22 -6.65 14.20
N GLY A 170 3.16 -5.99 15.36
CA GLY A 170 3.51 -6.59 16.65
C GLY A 170 4.98 -6.43 17.04
N HIS A 171 5.74 -5.62 16.29
CA HIS A 171 7.07 -5.17 16.70
C HIS A 171 6.94 -3.92 17.60
N GLU A 172 7.98 -3.60 18.36
CA GLU A 172 8.00 -2.43 19.26
C GLU A 172 7.81 -1.12 18.48
N GLU A 173 8.33 -1.06 17.27
CA GLU A 173 8.30 0.07 16.35
C GLU A 173 6.97 0.18 15.59
N SER A 174 6.17 -0.90 15.54
CA SER A 174 4.89 -0.88 14.83
C SER A 174 3.96 0.18 15.43
N PRO A 175 3.25 0.99 14.62
CA PRO A 175 2.24 1.91 15.15
C PRO A 175 1.07 1.13 15.80
N GLY A 176 0.38 1.76 16.76
CA GLY A 176 -0.77 1.19 17.47
C GLY A 176 -0.50 1.01 18.97
N GLN A 177 -1.58 0.94 19.77
CA GLN A 177 -1.46 0.79 21.22
C GLN A 177 -1.05 -0.64 21.59
N THR A 178 -0.15 -0.72 22.58
CA THR A 178 0.15 -1.96 23.29
C THR A 178 -0.92 -2.20 24.35
N ILE A 179 -1.53 -3.38 24.31
CA ILE A 179 -2.59 -3.79 25.23
C ILE A 179 -2.13 -5.08 25.92
N GLU A 180 -2.21 -5.10 27.23
CA GLU A 180 -2.04 -6.32 28.01
C GLU A 180 -3.36 -7.07 28.11
N LYS A 181 -3.33 -8.38 27.81
CA LYS A 181 -4.47 -9.26 27.98
C LYS A 181 -3.99 -10.63 28.46
N ASP A 182 -4.54 -11.09 29.58
CA ASP A 182 -4.21 -12.40 30.18
C ASP A 182 -2.69 -12.57 30.42
N GLY A 183 -2.03 -11.52 30.94
CA GLY A 183 -0.58 -11.49 31.21
C GLY A 183 0.30 -11.50 29.96
N LYS A 184 -0.27 -11.25 28.77
CA LYS A 184 0.45 -11.22 27.49
C LYS A 184 0.24 -9.87 26.82
N LEU A 185 1.32 -9.34 26.23
CA LEU A 185 1.27 -8.08 25.49
C LEU A 185 0.89 -8.32 24.02
N TYR A 186 0.01 -7.45 23.51
CA TYR A 186 -0.44 -7.44 22.13
C TYR A 186 -0.39 -6.03 21.54
N LYS A 187 -0.21 -5.92 20.23
CA LYS A 187 -0.49 -4.70 19.46
C LYS A 187 -1.74 -4.85 18.62
N GLU A 188 -2.57 -3.80 18.62
CA GLU A 188 -3.75 -3.73 17.78
C GLU A 188 -3.38 -3.29 16.35
N GLN A 189 -3.90 -4.02 15.36
CA GLN A 189 -3.89 -3.60 13.96
C GLN A 189 -5.32 -3.59 13.42
N THR A 190 -5.63 -2.52 12.71
CA THR A 190 -6.93 -2.29 12.10
C THR A 190 -6.81 -2.19 10.58
N SER A 191 -7.89 -2.51 9.85
CA SER A 191 -7.96 -2.31 8.40
C SER A 191 -8.15 -0.84 7.98
N ALA A 192 -8.32 0.06 8.94
CA ALA A 192 -8.49 1.50 8.76
C ALA A 192 -7.79 2.22 9.91
N GLN A 193 -6.93 3.20 9.63
CA GLN A 193 -6.23 3.95 10.67
C GLN A 193 -7.12 5.00 11.35
N PRO A 194 -6.79 5.39 12.60
CA PRO A 194 -7.53 6.36 13.36
C PRO A 194 -7.30 7.76 12.79
N LEU A 195 -8.23 8.23 11.96
CA LEU A 195 -8.34 9.65 11.63
C LEU A 195 -9.24 10.33 12.69
N ASN A 196 -8.87 11.53 13.13
CA ASN A 196 -9.56 12.28 14.19
C ASN A 196 -10.99 12.77 13.83
N SER A 197 -11.49 12.47 12.63
CA SER A 197 -12.81 12.92 12.17
C SER A 197 -13.97 12.02 12.66
N LYS A 198 -15.16 12.61 12.90
CA LYS A 198 -16.39 11.86 13.28
C LYS A 198 -16.74 10.75 12.27
N LYS A 199 -16.53 10.99 10.96
CA LYS A 199 -16.72 9.97 9.90
C LYS A 199 -15.69 8.84 10.00
N ALA A 200 -14.45 9.13 10.38
CA ALA A 200 -13.42 8.13 10.58
C ALA A 200 -13.65 7.28 11.83
N LYS A 201 -14.09 7.88 12.94
CA LYS A 201 -14.51 7.16 14.14
C LYS A 201 -15.63 6.15 13.83
N ARG A 202 -16.60 6.53 12.98
CA ARG A 202 -17.67 5.63 12.50
C ARG A 202 -17.19 4.54 11.53
N LYS A 203 -16.09 4.76 10.81
CA LYS A 203 -15.43 3.74 9.98
C LYS A 203 -14.60 2.76 10.83
N MET A 204 -13.91 3.26 11.85
CA MET A 204 -13.16 2.44 12.82
C MET A 204 -14.06 1.46 13.56
N SER A 205 -15.27 1.86 13.99
CA SER A 205 -16.19 0.96 14.69
C SER A 205 -16.67 -0.21 13.84
N LYS A 206 -16.56 -0.11 12.50
CA LYS A 206 -16.89 -1.17 11.54
C LYS A 206 -15.67 -1.90 10.99
N ALA A 207 -14.46 -1.47 11.35
CA ALA A 207 -13.21 -2.05 10.85
C ALA A 207 -12.89 -3.34 11.60
N LYS A 208 -12.33 -4.32 10.91
CA LYS A 208 -11.82 -5.53 11.55
C LYS A 208 -10.57 -5.17 12.35
N LYS A 209 -10.58 -5.53 13.63
CA LYS A 209 -9.45 -5.40 14.55
C LYS A 209 -8.79 -6.78 14.71
N CYS A 210 -7.47 -6.83 14.63
CA CYS A 210 -6.70 -8.02 14.95
C CYS A 210 -5.66 -7.66 16.00
N MET A 211 -5.56 -8.50 17.03
CA MET A 211 -4.52 -8.40 18.04
C MET A 211 -3.34 -9.29 17.63
N TRP A 212 -2.16 -8.73 17.71
CA TRP A 212 -0.91 -9.43 17.42
C TRP A 212 -0.07 -9.48 18.67
N ARG A 213 0.29 -10.68 19.12
CA ARG A 213 1.19 -10.82 20.26
C ARG A 213 2.48 -10.07 19.96
N ILE A 214 2.99 -9.29 20.92
CA ILE A 214 4.27 -8.62 20.76
C ILE A 214 5.33 -9.67 20.48
N LYS A 215 6.07 -9.48 19.40
CA LYS A 215 7.19 -10.32 19.03
C LYS A 215 8.35 -9.92 19.94
N ALA A 216 8.81 -10.85 20.77
CA ALA A 216 10.04 -10.63 21.53
C ALA A 216 11.18 -10.35 20.54
N GLN A 217 12.08 -9.43 20.88
CA GLN A 217 13.35 -9.33 20.19
C GLN A 217 14.05 -10.68 20.33
N SER A 218 14.09 -11.47 19.26
CA SER A 218 15.20 -12.41 19.12
C SER A 218 16.42 -11.51 19.00
N ARG A 219 17.16 -11.33 20.09
CA ARG A 219 18.52 -10.81 19.99
C ARG A 219 19.23 -11.76 19.05
N ILE A 220 19.44 -11.32 17.82
CA ILE A 220 20.39 -11.95 16.93
C ILE A 220 21.73 -11.55 17.53
N HIS A 221 22.26 -12.45 18.36
CA HIS A 221 23.66 -12.43 18.80
C HIS A 221 24.52 -13.05 17.70
#